data_AF-A0A2V5MF34-F1
#
_entry.id   AF-A0A2V5MF34-F1
#
_cell.length_a   1.000
_cell.length_b   1.000
_cell.length_c   1.000
_cell.angle_alpha   90.00
_cell.angle_beta   90.00
_cell.angle_gamma   90.00
#
_symmetry.space_group_name_H-M   'P 1'
#
loop_
_entity.id
_entity.type
_entity.pdbx_description
1 polymer ?
#
loop_
_entity_poly.entity_id
_entity_poly.type
_entity_poly.pdbx_seq_one_letter_code
_entity_poly.pdbx_strand_id
1 'polypeptide(L)'
;AVPGASLPLIGRWDKSGAMSADLKPVITQLVTKLTDASLSDDVRGQVAVNLLGVRQMDASIIPAVGALLDPGGSPALQRRVVEALGNTGDAAAGQSLLGAFTKATAELKEPLFAQLVKRSEWTRALVEALADKRVALNTLGPAFTHRLRTHPDKSVAHFANETIDALRGPEAKQKDELIAKLKPEVEKRGNLENGHKLFTANCAGCHVFKNEGRNLAPNLTGMGAHGPAELLVHIVDPNRLVEPNFISQSIETKDGETFDGVIERENNRELLLRNASGDYTIQQKDIKNRRSTSLSLMPEGLEAIGADGMRDLLTYICSEDEKYRFIDLRGVATADSTQGIYASRDRRNESLVFVSFGVVKAGDVPFEILHPSRTLNGNNVIVLRSRNGMAREYPRRVEVTNLNLTVRRLHFLGGIGGWAWPYGGDEAKGFSAGTITVTHSDGTTEAWALTNGVHIADYNSTRDVPGSKAAPGLVTHGQVRTFSRDVRNQSPITRIMLESMGNEIATTYVAITAEVGDGAQNVEHRTSNIEHRTSNVELGMGARHSHADCGRRRVT
;
A
#
# COMPACT_ATOMS: atom_id res chain seq x y z
N ALA A 1 34.72 -35.15 -19.70
CA ALA A 1 34.17 -34.49 -18.50
C ALA A 1 32.68 -34.26 -18.73
N VAL A 2 31.83 -34.62 -17.77
CA VAL A 2 30.38 -34.36 -17.85
C VAL A 2 30.16 -32.84 -17.76
N PRO A 3 29.55 -32.18 -18.76
CA PRO A 3 29.25 -30.75 -18.68
C PRO A 3 28.30 -30.48 -17.51
N GLY A 4 28.53 -29.43 -16.71
CA GLY A 4 27.64 -29.10 -15.59
C GLY A 4 26.17 -28.91 -16.00
N ALA A 5 25.93 -28.51 -17.25
CA ALA A 5 24.58 -28.36 -17.82
C ALA A 5 23.79 -29.67 -17.95
N SER A 6 24.43 -30.85 -17.96
CA SER A 6 23.71 -32.13 -18.02
C SER A 6 23.32 -32.67 -16.65
N LEU A 7 23.78 -32.07 -15.54
CA LEU A 7 23.45 -32.54 -14.18
C LEU A 7 21.94 -32.59 -13.89
N PRO A 8 21.11 -31.59 -14.25
CA PRO A 8 19.67 -31.68 -14.03
C PRO A 8 18.99 -32.86 -14.77
N LEU A 9 19.52 -33.26 -15.92
CA LEU A 9 19.03 -34.44 -16.66
C LEU A 9 19.43 -35.73 -15.93
N ILE A 10 20.67 -35.80 -15.46
CA ILE A 10 21.19 -36.95 -14.72
C ILE A 10 20.41 -37.14 -13.41
N GLY A 11 20.17 -36.09 -12.62
CA GLY A 11 19.36 -36.18 -11.41
C GLY A 11 17.88 -36.54 -11.66
N ARG A 12 17.38 -36.33 -12.88
CA ARG A 12 16.04 -36.81 -13.27
C ARG A 12 16.03 -38.31 -13.59
N TRP A 13 17.10 -38.85 -14.17
CA TRP A 13 17.14 -40.23 -14.68
C TRP A 13 17.78 -41.22 -13.70
N ASP A 14 18.82 -40.83 -12.98
CA ASP A 14 19.47 -41.68 -11.98
C ASP A 14 18.74 -41.61 -10.64
N LYS A 15 17.57 -42.28 -10.58
CA LYS A 15 16.77 -42.39 -9.35
C LYS A 15 17.37 -43.34 -8.32
N SER A 16 18.23 -44.26 -8.74
CA SER A 16 18.91 -45.23 -7.87
C SER A 16 20.20 -44.70 -7.24
N GLY A 17 20.68 -43.53 -7.67
CA GLY A 17 21.93 -42.94 -7.19
C GLY A 17 23.18 -43.72 -7.65
N ALA A 18 23.07 -44.49 -8.73
CA ALA A 18 24.15 -45.35 -9.23
C ALA A 18 25.36 -44.54 -9.72
N MET A 19 25.15 -43.28 -10.15
CA MET A 19 26.20 -42.38 -10.64
C MET A 19 26.77 -41.47 -9.54
N SER A 20 26.34 -41.62 -8.27
CA SER A 20 26.74 -40.70 -7.19
C SER A 20 28.26 -40.66 -6.96
N ALA A 21 28.94 -41.81 -7.08
CA ALA A 21 30.40 -41.90 -6.91
C ALA A 21 31.15 -41.17 -8.03
N ASP A 22 30.69 -41.32 -9.28
CA ASP A 22 31.31 -40.72 -10.47
C ASP A 22 31.05 -39.22 -10.57
N LEU A 23 29.93 -38.73 -10.02
CA LEU A 23 29.55 -37.32 -10.02
C LEU A 23 30.18 -36.54 -8.87
N LYS A 24 30.65 -37.18 -7.81
CA LYS A 24 31.24 -36.52 -6.64
C LYS A 24 32.40 -35.55 -6.98
N PRO A 25 33.35 -35.88 -7.88
CA PRO A 25 34.39 -34.95 -8.30
C PRO A 25 33.82 -33.74 -9.05
N VAL A 26 32.78 -33.94 -9.87
CA VAL A 26 32.11 -32.88 -10.64
C VAL A 26 31.34 -31.95 -9.70
N ILE A 27 30.61 -32.50 -8.72
CA ILE A 27 29.91 -31.74 -7.68
C ILE A 27 30.92 -30.91 -6.89
N THR A 28 32.02 -31.50 -6.45
CA THR A 28 33.08 -30.79 -5.70
C THR A 28 33.64 -29.62 -6.50
N GLN A 29 33.97 -29.84 -7.78
CA GLN A 29 34.48 -28.79 -8.66
C GLN A 29 33.47 -27.64 -8.86
N LEU A 30 32.18 -27.98 -9.00
CA LEU A 30 31.12 -26.98 -9.15
C LEU A 30 30.86 -26.22 -7.85
N VAL A 31 30.93 -26.86 -6.69
CA VAL A 31 30.85 -26.16 -5.39
C VAL A 31 32.01 -25.18 -5.23
N THR A 32 33.23 -25.52 -5.68
CA THR A 32 34.36 -24.56 -5.71
C THR A 32 34.07 -23.38 -6.62
N LYS A 33 33.49 -23.60 -7.82
CA LYS A 33 33.09 -22.51 -8.72
C LYS A 33 31.95 -21.65 -8.15
N LEU A 34 31.06 -22.25 -7.37
CA LEU A 34 29.94 -21.54 -6.74
C LEU A 34 30.42 -20.46 -5.77
N THR A 35 31.47 -20.76 -5.01
CA THR A 35 32.06 -19.89 -3.99
C THR A 35 33.19 -18.98 -4.51
N ASP A 36 33.62 -19.16 -5.76
CA ASP A 36 34.64 -18.32 -6.40
C ASP A 36 34.08 -16.94 -6.78
N ALA A 37 34.45 -15.94 -5.98
CA ALA A 37 34.03 -14.54 -6.18
C ALA A 37 34.65 -13.87 -7.42
N SER A 38 35.64 -14.50 -8.08
CA SER A 38 36.19 -13.98 -9.34
C SER A 38 35.31 -14.27 -10.56
N LEU A 39 34.37 -15.22 -10.44
CA LEU A 39 33.41 -15.56 -11.48
C LEU A 39 32.22 -14.61 -11.49
N SER A 40 31.63 -14.39 -12.67
CA SER A 40 30.44 -13.55 -12.78
C SER A 40 29.23 -14.18 -12.07
N ASP A 41 28.33 -13.33 -11.60
CA ASP A 41 27.08 -13.75 -10.96
C ASP A 41 26.23 -14.65 -11.85
N ASP A 42 26.24 -14.44 -13.17
CA ASP A 42 25.55 -15.30 -14.12
C ASP A 42 26.11 -16.72 -14.14
N VAL A 43 27.44 -16.86 -14.08
CA VAL A 43 28.11 -18.16 -14.02
C VAL A 43 27.80 -18.84 -12.70
N ARG A 44 27.94 -18.12 -11.58
CA ARG A 44 27.67 -18.65 -10.23
C ARG A 44 26.19 -19.07 -10.07
N GLY A 45 25.27 -18.26 -10.59
CA GLY A 45 23.84 -18.57 -10.62
C GLY A 45 23.50 -19.78 -11.48
N GLN A 46 24.17 -19.96 -12.63
CA GLN A 46 23.99 -21.16 -13.45
C GLN A 46 24.53 -22.41 -12.75
N VAL A 47 25.67 -22.29 -12.07
CA VAL A 47 26.26 -23.38 -11.28
C VAL A 47 25.32 -23.78 -10.14
N ALA A 48 24.72 -22.82 -9.44
CA ALA A 48 23.71 -23.09 -8.41
C ALA A 48 22.54 -23.92 -8.96
N VAL A 49 21.95 -23.50 -10.08
CA VAL A 49 20.83 -24.21 -10.73
C VAL A 49 21.23 -25.64 -11.12
N ASN A 50 22.42 -25.82 -11.69
CA ASN A 50 22.92 -27.13 -12.10
C ASN A 50 23.12 -28.06 -10.90
N LEU A 51 23.70 -27.56 -9.82
CA LEU A 51 23.91 -28.31 -8.58
C LEU A 51 22.59 -28.74 -7.94
N LEU A 52 21.60 -27.84 -7.87
CA LEU A 52 20.28 -28.16 -7.33
C LEU A 52 19.54 -29.27 -8.12
N GLY A 53 19.89 -29.44 -9.40
CA GLY A 53 19.44 -30.56 -10.23
C GLY A 53 19.84 -31.94 -9.71
N VAL A 54 20.97 -32.04 -9.00
CA VAL A 54 21.53 -33.28 -8.41
C VAL A 54 21.56 -33.26 -6.89
N ARG A 55 20.81 -32.36 -6.24
CA ARG A 55 20.78 -32.18 -4.77
C ARG A 55 20.53 -33.44 -3.94
N GLN A 56 19.88 -34.45 -4.51
CA GLN A 56 19.60 -35.72 -3.82
C GLN A 56 20.84 -36.63 -3.72
N MET A 57 21.87 -36.37 -4.53
CA MET A 57 23.12 -37.15 -4.56
C MET A 57 24.13 -36.65 -3.52
N ASP A 58 24.02 -35.40 -3.08
CA ASP A 58 24.89 -34.81 -2.06
C ASP A 58 24.13 -33.76 -1.23
N ALA A 59 23.93 -34.05 0.06
CA ALA A 59 23.21 -33.20 0.99
C ALA A 59 23.88 -31.83 1.25
N SER A 60 25.18 -31.68 0.93
CA SER A 60 25.92 -30.42 1.09
C SER A 60 25.55 -29.37 0.04
N ILE A 61 24.92 -29.78 -1.07
CA ILE A 61 24.57 -28.90 -2.19
C ILE A 61 23.64 -27.76 -1.74
N ILE A 62 22.57 -28.08 -1.01
CA ILE A 62 21.57 -27.08 -0.62
C ILE A 62 22.18 -26.03 0.33
N PRO A 63 22.89 -26.41 1.41
CA PRO A 63 23.61 -25.44 2.24
C PRO A 63 24.62 -24.58 1.45
N ALA A 64 25.39 -25.18 0.53
CA ALA A 64 26.38 -24.45 -0.27
C ALA A 64 25.72 -23.41 -1.19
N VAL A 65 24.58 -23.76 -1.79
CA VAL A 65 23.78 -22.83 -2.60
C VAL A 65 23.10 -21.78 -1.72
N GLY A 66 22.58 -22.17 -0.56
CA GLY A 66 21.97 -21.28 0.42
C GLY A 66 22.92 -20.22 0.96
N ALA A 67 24.21 -20.52 1.10
CA ALA A 67 25.23 -19.56 1.52
C ALA A 67 25.38 -18.36 0.56
N LEU A 68 24.95 -18.49 -0.71
CA LEU A 68 24.91 -17.35 -1.63
C LEU A 68 23.83 -16.32 -1.28
N LEU A 69 22.90 -16.65 -0.37
CA LEU A 69 21.90 -15.72 0.16
C LEU A 69 22.45 -14.81 1.26
N ASP A 70 23.67 -15.06 1.73
CA ASP A 70 24.33 -14.17 2.70
C ASP A 70 24.67 -12.80 2.05
N PRO A 71 24.85 -11.72 2.84
CA PRO A 71 24.98 -10.35 2.35
C PRO A 71 26.17 -10.04 1.43
N GLY A 72 27.02 -11.01 1.10
CA GLY A 72 28.18 -10.86 0.22
C GLY A 72 27.90 -11.06 -1.28
N GLY A 73 26.71 -11.53 -1.66
CA GLY A 73 26.31 -11.69 -3.06
C GLY A 73 25.57 -10.47 -3.62
N SER A 74 25.56 -10.30 -4.95
CA SER A 74 24.73 -9.27 -5.57
C SER A 74 23.24 -9.59 -5.44
N PRO A 75 22.35 -8.59 -5.40
CA PRO A 75 20.90 -8.82 -5.36
C PRO A 75 20.37 -9.63 -6.56
N ALA A 76 21.03 -9.52 -7.72
CA ALA A 76 20.68 -10.30 -8.91
C ALA A 76 20.97 -11.81 -8.72
N LEU A 77 22.17 -12.15 -8.19
CA LEU A 77 22.53 -13.52 -7.87
C LEU A 77 21.61 -14.10 -6.81
N GLN A 78 21.37 -13.34 -5.73
CA GLN A 78 20.53 -13.77 -4.61
C GLN A 78 19.10 -14.09 -5.07
N ARG A 79 18.46 -13.23 -5.88
CA ARG A 79 17.11 -13.51 -6.44
C ARG A 79 17.07 -14.79 -7.25
N ARG A 80 18.06 -15.01 -8.11
CA ARG A 80 18.18 -16.24 -8.91
C ARG A 80 18.31 -17.48 -8.03
N VAL A 81 19.10 -17.40 -6.95
CA VAL A 81 19.27 -18.48 -5.98
C VAL A 81 17.98 -18.75 -5.20
N VAL A 82 17.25 -17.71 -4.78
CA VAL A 82 15.94 -17.83 -4.11
C VAL A 82 14.95 -18.59 -4.99
N GLU A 83 14.83 -18.21 -6.27
CA GLU A 83 13.96 -18.90 -7.22
C GLU A 83 14.38 -20.36 -7.43
N ALA A 84 15.68 -20.61 -7.60
CA ALA A 84 16.21 -21.95 -7.83
C ALA A 84 15.95 -22.88 -6.63
N LEU A 85 16.22 -22.42 -5.40
CA LEU A 85 15.90 -23.13 -4.17
C LEU A 85 14.40 -23.35 -4.01
N GLY A 86 13.60 -22.32 -4.29
CA GLY A 86 12.14 -22.38 -4.20
C GLY A 86 11.51 -23.41 -5.14
N ASN A 87 12.13 -23.67 -6.30
CA ASN A 87 11.67 -24.67 -7.26
C ASN A 87 12.01 -26.12 -6.87
N THR A 88 12.86 -26.34 -5.87
CA THR A 88 13.29 -27.71 -5.48
C THR A 88 12.22 -28.51 -4.75
N GLY A 89 11.40 -27.84 -3.92
CA GLY A 89 10.50 -28.48 -2.96
C GLY A 89 11.19 -29.29 -1.86
N ASP A 90 12.48 -29.06 -1.65
CA ASP A 90 13.26 -29.76 -0.63
C ASP A 90 13.12 -29.10 0.76
N ALA A 91 12.97 -29.89 1.82
CA ALA A 91 12.87 -29.37 3.19
C ALA A 91 14.11 -28.56 3.60
N ALA A 92 15.30 -28.97 3.18
CA ALA A 92 16.54 -28.24 3.47
C ALA A 92 16.60 -26.90 2.72
N ALA A 93 15.96 -26.81 1.55
CA ALA A 93 15.84 -25.56 0.81
C ALA A 93 14.92 -24.58 1.55
N GLY A 94 13.80 -25.07 2.10
CA GLY A 94 12.91 -24.28 2.96
C GLY A 94 13.62 -23.69 4.19
N GLN A 95 14.46 -24.49 4.87
CA GLN A 95 15.26 -24.01 6.00
C GLN A 95 16.30 -22.96 5.58
N SER A 96 16.96 -23.15 4.44
CA SER A 96 17.92 -22.18 3.90
C SER A 96 17.23 -20.85 3.56
N LEU A 97 16.04 -20.90 2.93
CA LEU A 97 15.23 -19.73 2.61
C LEU A 97 14.74 -19.02 3.88
N LEU A 98 14.31 -19.76 4.90
CA LEU A 98 13.87 -19.19 6.18
C LEU A 98 15.02 -18.52 6.94
N GLY A 99 16.20 -19.16 6.96
CA GLY A 99 17.41 -18.60 7.54
C GLY A 99 17.88 -17.32 6.83
N ALA A 100 17.71 -17.25 5.51
CA ALA A 100 17.96 -16.02 4.75
C ALA A 100 16.90 -14.95 5.03
N PHE A 101 15.62 -15.33 5.16
CA PHE A 101 14.51 -14.42 5.41
C PHE A 101 14.66 -13.62 6.71
N THR A 102 15.18 -14.22 7.77
CA THR A 102 15.41 -13.53 9.06
C THR A 102 16.48 -12.44 8.99
N LYS A 103 17.37 -12.49 7.98
CA LYS A 103 18.49 -11.56 7.79
C LYS A 103 18.35 -10.67 6.56
N ALA A 104 17.27 -10.86 5.79
CA ALA A 104 17.12 -10.26 4.47
C ALA A 104 16.95 -8.74 4.52
N THR A 105 17.55 -8.08 3.53
CA THR A 105 17.27 -6.67 3.20
C THR A 105 15.86 -6.52 2.64
N ALA A 106 15.34 -5.28 2.60
CA ALA A 106 14.01 -5.00 2.06
C ALA A 106 13.81 -5.53 0.64
N GLU A 107 14.85 -5.51 -0.19
CA GLU A 107 14.82 -5.97 -1.59
C GLU A 107 14.62 -7.50 -1.72
N LEU A 108 15.14 -8.30 -0.78
CA LEU A 108 15.05 -9.75 -0.83
C LEU A 108 13.88 -10.35 -0.04
N LYS A 109 13.24 -9.57 0.83
CA LYS A 109 12.15 -10.06 1.68
C LYS A 109 10.96 -10.60 0.89
N GLU A 110 10.50 -9.89 -0.14
CA GLU A 110 9.36 -10.35 -0.95
C GLU A 110 9.67 -11.64 -1.71
N PRO A 111 10.79 -11.77 -2.46
CA PRO A 111 11.10 -13.01 -3.16
C PRO A 111 11.22 -14.21 -2.22
N LEU A 112 11.88 -14.04 -1.06
CA LEU A 112 12.02 -15.09 -0.04
C LEU A 112 10.66 -15.50 0.53
N PHE A 113 9.85 -14.52 0.94
CA PHE A 113 8.51 -14.77 1.45
C PHE A 113 7.65 -15.50 0.41
N ALA A 114 7.70 -15.06 -0.85
CA ALA A 114 6.95 -15.66 -1.95
C ALA A 114 7.30 -17.12 -2.19
N GLN A 115 8.56 -17.55 -1.97
CA GLN A 115 8.91 -18.97 -2.01
C GLN A 115 8.45 -19.73 -0.77
N LEU A 116 8.63 -19.14 0.42
CA LEU A 116 8.26 -19.76 1.70
C LEU A 116 6.77 -20.09 1.77
N VAL A 117 5.90 -19.23 1.21
CA VAL A 117 4.45 -19.45 1.27
C VAL A 117 3.86 -20.30 0.14
N LYS A 118 4.70 -20.85 -0.75
CA LYS A 118 4.23 -21.77 -1.81
C LYS A 118 3.87 -23.15 -1.27
N ARG A 119 4.37 -23.52 -0.09
CA ARG A 119 4.25 -24.88 0.47
C ARG A 119 3.87 -24.82 1.93
N SER A 120 2.89 -25.64 2.31
CA SER A 120 2.35 -25.66 3.66
C SER A 120 3.42 -25.88 4.73
N GLU A 121 4.37 -26.80 4.49
CA GLU A 121 5.44 -27.12 5.43
C GLU A 121 6.43 -25.95 5.64
N TRP A 122 6.73 -25.18 4.59
CA TRP A 122 7.61 -24.02 4.69
C TRP A 122 6.90 -22.83 5.33
N THR A 123 5.64 -22.59 4.96
CA THR A 123 4.79 -21.57 5.59
C THR A 123 4.67 -21.85 7.09
N ARG A 124 4.45 -23.11 7.47
CA ARG A 124 4.37 -23.51 8.88
C ARG A 124 5.67 -23.21 9.63
N ALA A 125 6.83 -23.54 9.06
CA ALA A 125 8.13 -23.22 9.67
C ALA A 125 8.35 -21.70 9.84
N LEU A 126 7.83 -20.89 8.92
CA LEU A 126 7.83 -19.43 9.05
C LEU A 126 6.90 -18.94 10.18
N VAL A 127 5.71 -19.54 10.33
CA VAL A 127 4.80 -19.21 11.44
C VAL A 127 5.37 -19.68 12.79
N GLU A 128 6.05 -20.81 12.83
CA GLU A 128 6.82 -21.25 14.01
C GLU A 128 7.94 -20.24 14.34
N ALA A 129 8.64 -19.72 13.33
CA ALA A 129 9.62 -18.65 13.53
C ALA A 129 9.00 -17.34 14.06
N LEU A 130 7.74 -17.04 13.71
CA LEU A 130 7.00 -15.93 14.33
C LEU A 130 6.67 -16.23 15.79
N ALA A 131 6.14 -17.42 16.08
CA ALA A 131 5.80 -17.84 17.44
C ALA A 131 7.02 -17.80 18.37
N ASP A 132 8.17 -18.26 17.86
CA ASP A 132 9.47 -18.24 18.55
C ASP A 132 10.12 -16.85 18.60
N LYS A 133 9.50 -15.82 18.00
CA LYS A 133 10.04 -14.45 17.88
C LYS A 133 11.38 -14.36 17.13
N ARG A 134 11.73 -15.36 16.33
CA ARG A 134 12.87 -15.33 15.39
C ARG A 134 12.58 -14.43 14.19
N VAL A 135 11.30 -14.24 13.87
CA VAL A 135 10.79 -13.23 12.95
C VAL A 135 9.85 -12.32 13.76
N ALA A 136 10.04 -11.01 13.67
CA ALA A 136 9.16 -10.07 14.37
C ALA A 136 7.91 -9.76 13.52
N LEU A 137 6.72 -9.75 14.12
CA LEU A 137 5.45 -9.58 13.41
C LEU A 137 5.38 -8.27 12.60
N ASN A 138 5.93 -7.18 13.15
CA ASN A 138 6.01 -5.87 12.50
C ASN A 138 6.91 -5.87 11.24
N THR A 139 7.85 -6.81 11.11
CA THR A 139 8.70 -6.94 9.92
C THR A 139 8.00 -7.53 8.70
N LEU A 140 6.80 -8.11 8.90
CA LEU A 140 5.99 -8.74 7.85
C LEU A 140 5.07 -7.76 7.13
N GLY A 141 4.71 -6.64 7.78
CA GLY A 141 3.71 -5.72 7.26
C GLY A 141 2.32 -6.37 7.02
N PRO A 142 1.33 -5.60 6.54
CA PRO A 142 -0.02 -6.12 6.31
C PRO A 142 -0.05 -7.20 5.21
N ALA A 143 0.86 -7.10 4.23
CA ALA A 143 0.90 -7.99 3.08
C ALA A 143 1.20 -9.42 3.41
N PHE A 144 2.32 -9.65 4.08
CA PHE A 144 2.72 -10.99 4.45
C PHE A 144 1.80 -11.52 5.55
N THR A 145 1.38 -10.67 6.49
CA THR A 145 0.40 -11.03 7.52
C THR A 145 -0.90 -11.55 6.91
N HIS A 146 -1.50 -10.86 5.94
CA HIS A 146 -2.72 -11.31 5.29
C HIS A 146 -2.51 -12.65 4.56
N ARG A 147 -1.44 -12.77 3.76
CA ARG A 147 -1.13 -14.01 3.03
C ARG A 147 -0.95 -15.23 3.93
N LEU A 148 -0.41 -15.04 5.14
CA LEU A 148 -0.35 -16.11 6.14
C LEU A 148 -1.74 -16.45 6.69
N ARG A 149 -2.55 -15.44 7.02
CA ARG A 149 -3.90 -15.61 7.59
C ARG A 149 -4.91 -16.21 6.60
N THR A 150 -4.71 -16.01 5.30
CA THR A 150 -5.58 -16.53 4.22
C THR A 150 -4.91 -17.61 3.39
N HIS A 151 -3.94 -18.32 3.96
CA HIS A 151 -3.23 -19.39 3.26
C HIS A 151 -4.23 -20.48 2.77
N PRO A 152 -4.05 -21.05 1.56
CA PRO A 152 -5.00 -22.04 1.00
C PRO A 152 -5.15 -23.30 1.87
N ASP A 153 -4.07 -23.69 2.55
CA ASP A 153 -4.11 -24.73 3.58
C ASP A 153 -4.72 -24.17 4.87
N LYS A 154 -5.91 -24.67 5.21
CA LYS A 154 -6.68 -24.23 6.39
C LYS A 154 -5.94 -24.44 7.70
N SER A 155 -5.10 -25.48 7.82
CA SER A 155 -4.36 -25.75 9.05
C SER A 155 -3.28 -24.69 9.29
N VAL A 156 -2.57 -24.31 8.23
CA VAL A 156 -1.56 -23.25 8.25
C VAL A 156 -2.22 -21.89 8.51
N ALA A 157 -3.33 -21.60 7.83
CA ALA A 157 -4.08 -20.35 8.04
C ALA A 157 -4.56 -20.24 9.49
N HIS A 158 -5.13 -21.29 10.06
CA HIS A 158 -5.57 -21.30 11.45
C HIS A 158 -4.40 -21.04 12.42
N PHE A 159 -3.30 -21.78 12.28
CA PHE A 159 -2.10 -21.60 13.10
C PHE A 159 -1.50 -20.19 12.97
N ALA A 160 -1.49 -19.62 11.75
CA ALA A 160 -1.06 -18.26 11.52
C ALA A 160 -1.97 -17.24 12.21
N ASN A 161 -3.30 -17.40 12.12
CA ASN A 161 -4.24 -16.51 12.80
C ASN A 161 -4.04 -16.55 14.32
N GLU A 162 -3.95 -17.74 14.93
CA GLU A 162 -3.72 -17.88 16.37
C GLU A 162 -2.39 -17.26 16.80
N THR A 163 -1.31 -17.56 16.07
CA THR A 163 0.03 -17.03 16.37
C THR A 163 0.06 -15.51 16.25
N ILE A 164 -0.48 -14.96 15.16
CA ILE A 164 -0.52 -13.52 14.93
C ILE A 164 -1.38 -12.82 15.99
N ASP A 165 -2.53 -13.37 16.36
CA ASP A 165 -3.41 -12.77 17.36
C ASP A 165 -2.82 -12.86 18.77
N ALA A 166 -2.10 -13.95 19.09
CA ALA A 166 -1.35 -14.07 20.33
C ALA A 166 -0.18 -13.05 20.39
N LEU A 167 0.54 -12.87 19.27
CA LEU A 167 1.65 -11.93 19.17
C LEU A 167 1.21 -10.46 19.17
N ARG A 168 0.01 -10.15 18.63
CA ARG A 168 -0.61 -8.82 18.73
C ARG A 168 -0.95 -8.44 20.17
N GLY A 169 -1.12 -9.43 21.04
CA GLY A 169 -1.32 -9.22 22.47
C GLY A 169 -2.66 -8.54 22.82
N PRO A 170 -2.94 -8.35 24.12
CA PRO A 170 -4.13 -7.66 24.60
C PRO A 170 -4.16 -6.17 24.23
N GLU A 171 -3.00 -5.54 24.07
CA GLU A 171 -2.87 -4.11 23.77
C GLU A 171 -3.42 -3.72 22.39
N ALA A 172 -3.13 -4.51 21.34
CA ALA A 172 -3.68 -4.25 20.01
C ALA A 172 -5.21 -4.42 19.97
N LYS A 173 -5.76 -5.37 20.73
CA LYS A 173 -7.23 -5.52 20.87
C LYS A 173 -7.85 -4.32 21.57
N GLN A 174 -7.21 -3.80 22.61
CA GLN A 174 -7.63 -2.58 23.29
C GLN A 174 -7.58 -1.36 22.36
N LYS A 175 -6.52 -1.24 21.54
CA LYS A 175 -6.41 -0.20 20.50
C LYS A 175 -7.53 -0.32 19.46
N ASP A 176 -7.87 -1.53 19.02
CA ASP A 176 -8.99 -1.77 18.09
C ASP A 176 -10.36 -1.40 18.69
N GLU A 177 -10.61 -1.77 19.94
CA GLU A 177 -11.83 -1.39 20.67
C GLU A 177 -11.91 0.14 20.86
N LEU A 178 -10.78 0.78 21.16
CA LEU A 178 -10.68 2.23 21.31
C LEU A 178 -10.91 2.96 19.98
N ILE A 179 -10.31 2.50 18.89
CA ILE A 179 -10.55 3.02 17.54
C ILE A 179 -12.02 2.90 17.19
N ALA A 180 -12.63 1.74 17.43
CA ALA A 180 -14.06 1.52 17.17
C ALA A 180 -14.95 2.50 17.96
N LYS A 181 -14.56 2.80 19.22
CA LYS A 181 -15.25 3.78 20.07
C LYS A 181 -15.07 5.22 19.59
N LEU A 182 -13.87 5.60 19.15
CA LEU A 182 -13.55 6.97 18.75
C LEU A 182 -14.02 7.31 17.33
N LYS A 183 -14.08 6.33 16.43
CA LYS A 183 -14.48 6.50 15.03
C LYS A 183 -15.75 7.35 14.82
N PRO A 184 -16.90 7.03 15.44
CA PRO A 184 -18.12 7.84 15.24
C PRO A 184 -18.00 9.27 15.78
N GLU A 185 -17.09 9.53 16.74
CA GLU A 185 -16.88 10.87 17.28
C GLU A 185 -16.01 11.73 16.36
N VAL A 186 -14.96 11.16 15.77
CA VAL A 186 -14.04 11.89 14.89
C VAL A 186 -14.61 12.14 13.50
N GLU A 187 -15.63 11.38 13.10
CA GLU A 187 -16.36 11.62 11.84
C GLU A 187 -17.27 12.86 11.93
N LYS A 188 -17.57 13.35 13.14
CA LYS A 188 -18.30 14.61 13.35
C LYS A 188 -17.36 15.81 13.14
N ARG A 189 -17.92 16.95 12.77
CA ARG A 189 -17.16 18.20 12.64
C ARG A 189 -16.76 18.72 14.02
N GLY A 190 -15.46 18.94 14.22
CA GLY A 190 -14.87 19.55 15.41
C GLY A 190 -14.55 21.03 15.27
N ASN A 191 -13.89 21.58 16.28
CA ASN A 191 -13.41 22.95 16.33
C ASN A 191 -12.05 23.08 15.61
N LEU A 192 -12.00 23.88 14.54
CA LEU A 192 -10.81 24.06 13.72
C LEU A 192 -9.66 24.77 14.46
N GLU A 193 -9.97 25.78 15.27
CA GLU A 193 -8.97 26.55 16.01
C GLU A 193 -8.33 25.69 17.12
N ASN A 194 -9.14 24.92 17.83
CA ASN A 194 -8.64 23.97 18.82
C ASN A 194 -7.82 22.85 18.16
N GLY A 195 -8.28 22.36 17.01
CA GLY A 195 -7.54 21.40 16.21
C GLY A 195 -6.16 21.88 15.77
N HIS A 196 -6.04 23.16 15.38
CA HIS A 196 -4.75 23.78 15.08
C HIS A 196 -3.82 23.77 16.30
N LYS A 197 -4.30 24.20 17.47
CA LYS A 197 -3.53 24.19 18.72
C LYS A 197 -3.04 22.78 19.08
N LEU A 198 -3.90 21.78 18.93
CA LEU A 198 -3.56 20.37 19.16
C LEU A 198 -2.54 19.85 18.15
N PHE A 199 -2.65 20.23 16.87
CA PHE A 199 -1.66 19.89 15.86
C PHE A 199 -0.30 20.48 16.18
N THR A 200 -0.23 21.77 16.51
CA THR A 200 1.02 22.44 16.87
C THR A 200 1.68 21.78 18.09
N ALA A 201 0.88 21.39 19.09
CA ALA A 201 1.39 20.77 20.32
C ALA A 201 1.87 19.33 20.12
N ASN A 202 1.18 18.51 19.31
CA ASN A 202 1.38 17.06 19.28
C ASN A 202 2.00 16.54 17.97
N CYS A 203 1.85 17.27 16.87
CA CYS A 203 2.18 16.78 15.53
C CYS A 203 3.29 17.62 14.85
N ALA A 204 3.28 18.94 15.04
CA ALA A 204 4.20 19.85 14.35
C ALA A 204 5.69 19.63 14.69
N GLY A 205 5.99 18.99 15.83
CA GLY A 205 7.36 18.59 16.18
C GLY A 205 7.98 17.59 15.21
N CYS A 206 7.15 16.82 14.48
CA CYS A 206 7.60 15.77 13.58
C CYS A 206 7.06 15.89 12.15
N HIS A 207 5.86 16.45 11.98
CA HIS A 207 5.16 16.52 10.70
C HIS A 207 5.07 17.93 10.17
N VAL A 208 5.23 18.08 8.86
CA VAL A 208 4.85 19.29 8.13
C VAL A 208 3.37 19.20 7.76
N PHE A 209 2.62 20.25 8.03
CA PHE A 209 1.28 20.45 7.48
C PHE A 209 1.14 21.89 7.01
N LYS A 210 0.74 22.09 5.76
CA LYS A 210 0.78 23.39 5.10
C LYS A 210 2.22 23.91 5.09
N ASN A 211 2.50 24.96 5.85
CA ASN A 211 3.83 25.56 5.99
C ASN A 211 4.33 25.53 7.45
N GLU A 212 3.71 24.72 8.30
CA GLU A 212 4.03 24.61 9.72
C GLU A 212 4.61 23.23 10.05
N GLY A 213 5.58 23.19 10.97
CA GLY A 213 6.15 21.97 11.54
C GLY A 213 7.54 21.62 11.02
N ARG A 214 8.02 20.43 11.38
CA ARG A 214 9.36 19.91 11.05
C ARG A 214 9.27 18.78 10.04
N ASN A 215 10.21 18.71 9.10
CA ASN A 215 10.32 17.62 8.13
C ASN A 215 11.11 16.42 8.70
N LEU A 216 10.52 15.73 9.68
CA LEU A 216 11.08 14.51 10.29
C LEU A 216 10.27 13.26 9.93
N ALA A 217 8.96 13.40 9.77
CA ALA A 217 7.99 12.36 9.46
C ALA A 217 7.20 12.73 8.18
N PRO A 218 6.30 11.88 7.65
CA PRO A 218 5.57 12.16 6.42
C PRO A 218 4.88 13.53 6.42
N ASN A 219 4.94 14.25 5.30
CA ASN A 219 4.17 15.49 5.14
C ASN A 219 2.66 15.17 5.15
N LEU A 220 1.90 15.88 5.98
CA LEU A 220 0.46 15.68 6.17
C LEU A 220 -0.40 16.55 5.24
N THR A 221 0.21 17.41 4.42
CA THR A 221 -0.50 18.22 3.43
C THR A 221 -1.14 17.31 2.38
N GLY A 222 -2.45 17.43 2.17
CA GLY A 222 -3.19 16.51 1.30
C GLY A 222 -3.72 15.25 1.97
N MET A 223 -3.24 14.90 3.17
CA MET A 223 -3.63 13.66 3.87
C MET A 223 -5.07 13.68 4.35
N GLY A 224 -5.72 14.85 4.39
CA GLY A 224 -7.13 15.00 4.72
C GLY A 224 -8.08 14.17 3.86
N ALA A 225 -7.67 13.86 2.63
CA ALA A 225 -8.45 13.04 1.71
C ALA A 225 -8.53 11.54 2.10
N HIS A 226 -7.72 11.05 3.04
CA HIS A 226 -7.94 9.75 3.68
C HIS A 226 -9.17 9.77 4.61
N GLY A 227 -9.53 10.96 5.10
CA GLY A 227 -10.63 11.15 6.03
C GLY A 227 -10.29 10.81 7.48
N PRO A 228 -11.13 11.26 8.43
CA PRO A 228 -10.82 11.21 9.85
C PRO A 228 -10.72 9.78 10.40
N ALA A 229 -11.57 8.87 9.92
CA ALA A 229 -11.59 7.49 10.41
C ALA A 229 -10.33 6.70 10.07
N GLU A 230 -9.75 6.91 8.88
CA GLU A 230 -8.50 6.24 8.49
C GLU A 230 -7.31 6.85 9.24
N LEU A 231 -7.24 8.19 9.29
CA LEU A 231 -6.17 8.89 10.01
C LEU A 231 -6.17 8.56 11.51
N LEU A 232 -7.34 8.38 12.14
CA LEU A 232 -7.47 7.95 13.53
C LEU A 232 -6.70 6.66 13.82
N VAL A 233 -6.74 5.69 12.89
CA VAL A 233 -6.05 4.39 13.06
C VAL A 233 -4.54 4.62 13.17
N HIS A 234 -3.99 5.47 12.32
CA HIS A 234 -2.55 5.79 12.31
C HIS A 234 -2.12 6.58 13.55
N ILE A 235 -3.03 7.36 14.15
CA ILE A 235 -2.74 8.14 15.36
C ILE A 235 -2.78 7.26 16.62
N VAL A 236 -3.78 6.39 16.75
CA VAL A 236 -3.97 5.52 17.93
C VAL A 236 -3.04 4.30 17.89
N ASP A 237 -2.75 3.78 16.70
CA ASP A 237 -1.85 2.64 16.51
C ASP A 237 -0.80 2.95 15.43
N PRO A 238 0.22 3.78 15.74
CA PRO A 238 1.25 4.17 14.78
C PRO A 238 2.13 2.99 14.33
N ASN A 239 2.12 1.88 15.07
CA ASN A 239 2.87 0.66 14.75
C ASN A 239 2.08 -0.32 13.87
N ARG A 240 0.79 -0.04 13.60
CA ARG A 240 -0.07 -0.87 12.75
C ARG A 240 0.47 -1.04 11.33
N LEU A 241 0.96 0.07 10.78
CA LEU A 241 1.54 0.16 9.46
C LEU A 241 2.63 1.21 9.48
N VAL A 242 3.88 0.75 9.63
CA VAL A 242 5.05 1.62 9.60
C VAL A 242 5.62 1.64 8.20
N GLU A 243 5.71 2.84 7.63
CA GLU A 243 6.37 3.05 6.36
C GLU A 243 7.85 2.66 6.44
N PRO A 244 8.42 1.89 5.50
CA PRO A 244 9.80 1.43 5.58
C PRO A 244 10.82 2.55 5.78
N ASN A 245 10.58 3.71 5.16
CA ASN A 245 11.44 4.89 5.27
C ASN A 245 11.33 5.59 6.63
N PHE A 246 10.38 5.21 7.49
CA PHE A 246 10.14 5.79 8.81
C PHE A 246 10.22 4.74 9.92
N ILE A 247 10.74 3.54 9.62
CA ILE A 247 11.06 2.54 10.65
C ILE A 247 12.28 3.01 11.42
N SER A 248 12.13 3.14 12.73
CA SER A 248 13.21 3.54 13.63
C SER A 248 14.37 2.53 13.61
N GLN A 249 15.59 3.05 13.59
CA GLN A 249 16.85 2.34 13.63
C GLN A 249 17.56 2.70 14.93
N SER A 250 18.13 1.68 15.56
CA SER A 250 18.97 1.80 16.75
C SER A 250 20.41 1.49 16.34
N ILE A 251 21.28 2.49 16.48
CA ILE A 251 22.67 2.47 16.03
C ILE A 251 23.57 2.58 17.25
N GLU A 252 24.39 1.56 17.46
CA GLU A 252 25.43 1.55 18.48
C GLU A 252 26.77 1.85 17.79
N THR A 253 27.49 2.85 18.28
CA THR A 253 28.81 3.24 17.78
C THR A 253 29.94 2.57 18.58
N LYS A 254 31.15 2.55 18.02
CA LYS A 254 32.32 1.88 18.60
C LYS A 254 32.84 2.54 19.87
N ASP A 255 32.54 3.82 20.07
CA ASP A 255 32.79 4.58 21.29
C ASP A 255 31.72 4.35 22.38
N GLY A 256 30.69 3.55 22.09
CA GLY A 256 29.67 3.14 23.05
C GLY A 256 28.44 4.05 23.10
N GLU A 257 28.32 5.03 22.21
CA GLU A 257 27.09 5.82 22.08
C GLU A 257 25.99 5.00 21.39
N THR A 258 24.73 5.31 21.71
CA THR A 258 23.57 4.69 21.07
C THR A 258 22.63 5.79 20.59
N PHE A 259 22.23 5.69 19.33
CA PHE A 259 21.32 6.62 18.67
C PHE A 259 20.09 5.87 18.17
N ASP A 260 18.91 6.43 18.43
CA ASP A 260 17.65 5.93 17.88
C ASP A 260 17.03 6.99 16.97
N GLY A 261 16.59 6.61 15.76
CA GLY A 261 16.00 7.53 14.80
C GLY A 261 15.72 6.94 13.43
N VAL A 262 15.33 7.77 12.47
CA VAL A 262 15.05 7.37 11.09
C VAL A 262 16.22 7.76 10.19
N ILE A 263 16.58 6.90 9.25
CA ILE A 263 17.65 7.18 8.28
C ILE A 263 17.08 8.09 7.19
N GLU A 264 17.54 9.34 7.14
CA GLU A 264 17.18 10.28 6.07
C GLU A 264 17.99 10.00 4.80
N ARG A 265 19.30 9.83 4.95
CA ARG A 265 20.21 9.51 3.85
C ARG A 265 21.35 8.65 4.35
N GLU A 266 21.83 7.78 3.49
CA GLU A 266 22.97 6.92 3.74
C GLU A 266 23.85 6.85 2.49
N ASN A 267 25.16 6.92 2.68
CA ASN A 267 26.14 6.61 1.65
C ASN A 267 27.29 5.78 2.24
N ASN A 268 28.28 5.45 1.41
CA ASN A 268 29.40 4.58 1.82
C ASN A 268 30.30 5.18 2.92
N ARG A 269 30.18 6.48 3.24
CA ARG A 269 31.00 7.17 4.24
C ARG A 269 30.22 7.50 5.51
N GLU A 270 28.99 7.99 5.36
CA GLU A 270 28.19 8.51 6.47
C GLU A 270 26.71 8.13 6.34
N LEU A 271 26.04 8.13 7.49
CA LEU A 271 24.62 7.98 7.66
C LEU A 271 24.09 9.20 8.41
N LEU A 272 23.02 9.80 7.89
CA LEU A 272 22.28 10.86 8.56
C LEU A 272 21.05 10.25 9.23
N LEU A 273 21.09 10.18 10.56
CA LEU A 273 19.98 9.73 11.39
C LEU A 273 19.22 10.95 11.93
N ARG A 274 17.90 10.98 11.82
CA ARG A 274 17.07 12.03 12.41
C ARG A 274 16.16 11.48 13.49
N ASN A 275 16.00 12.24 14.57
CA ASN A 275 14.99 11.99 15.59
C ASN A 275 14.42 13.30 16.14
N ALA A 276 13.55 13.19 17.16
CA ALA A 276 12.96 14.35 17.82
C ALA A 276 14.01 15.32 18.39
N SER A 277 15.14 14.82 18.87
CA SER A 277 16.22 15.61 19.46
C SER A 277 17.08 16.34 18.42
N GLY A 278 17.23 15.80 17.21
CA GLY A 278 18.06 16.43 16.19
C GLY A 278 18.47 15.51 15.04
N ASP A 279 19.46 15.98 14.29
CA ASP A 279 20.06 15.29 13.15
C ASP A 279 21.49 14.86 13.55
N TYR A 280 21.82 13.58 13.39
CA TYR A 280 23.09 12.97 13.77
C TYR A 280 23.78 12.40 12.53
N THR A 281 24.99 12.87 12.25
CA THR A 281 25.82 12.32 11.17
C THR A 281 26.80 11.32 11.77
N ILE A 282 26.62 10.04 11.47
CA ILE A 282 27.44 8.94 12.00
C ILE A 282 28.29 8.40 10.84
N GLN A 283 29.60 8.31 11.01
CA GLN A 283 30.45 7.69 9.99
C GLN A 283 30.23 6.18 9.99
N GLN A 284 30.12 5.58 8.80
CA GLN A 284 29.91 4.13 8.62
C GLN A 284 30.97 3.29 9.35
N LYS A 285 32.22 3.76 9.34
CA LYS A 285 33.34 3.09 10.00
C LYS A 285 33.23 3.06 11.54
N ASP A 286 32.43 3.95 12.12
CA ASP A 286 32.28 4.11 13.57
C ASP A 286 31.05 3.35 14.10
N ILE A 287 30.22 2.79 13.21
CA ILE A 287 29.11 1.93 13.58
C ILE A 287 29.64 0.57 14.06
N LYS A 288 29.26 0.17 15.27
CA LYS A 288 29.55 -1.15 15.85
C LYS A 288 28.42 -2.12 15.57
N ASN A 289 27.19 -1.70 15.78
CA ASN A 289 25.99 -2.50 15.57
C ASN A 289 24.85 -1.62 15.08
N ARG A 290 23.97 -2.18 14.25
CA ARG A 290 22.74 -1.51 13.83
C ARG A 290 21.59 -2.51 13.86
N ARG A 291 20.44 -2.08 14.34
CA ARG A 291 19.23 -2.88 14.34
C ARG A 291 18.02 -2.04 13.95
N SER A 292 17.18 -2.61 13.10
CA SER A 292 15.84 -2.06 12.86
C SER A 292 14.96 -2.40 14.06
N THR A 293 14.35 -1.40 14.69
CA THR A 293 13.41 -1.63 15.79
C THR A 293 12.09 -2.20 15.26
N SER A 294 11.82 -1.99 13.97
CA SER A 294 10.56 -2.35 13.31
C SER A 294 9.36 -1.62 13.92
N LEU A 295 9.61 -0.56 14.69
CA LEU A 295 8.63 0.34 15.28
C LEU A 295 8.68 1.70 14.57
N SER A 296 7.56 2.42 14.61
CA SER A 296 7.46 3.80 14.18
C SER A 296 8.25 4.71 15.11
N LEU A 297 8.77 5.82 14.58
CA LEU A 297 9.27 6.92 15.39
C LEU A 297 8.14 7.76 16.01
N MET A 298 6.91 7.61 15.52
CA MET A 298 5.74 8.29 16.08
C MET A 298 5.43 7.74 17.48
N PRO A 299 5.23 8.61 18.49
CA PRO A 299 4.95 8.18 19.84
C PRO A 299 3.57 7.52 19.95
N GLU A 300 3.44 6.56 20.86
CA GLU A 300 2.15 6.03 21.28
C GLU A 300 1.53 6.87 22.41
N GLY A 301 0.26 6.65 22.72
CA GLY A 301 -0.44 7.35 23.81
C GLY A 301 -1.15 8.64 23.38
N LEU A 302 -1.21 8.94 22.08
CA LEU A 302 -1.90 10.12 21.55
C LEU A 302 -3.41 10.08 21.74
N GLU A 303 -3.99 8.92 22.06
CA GLU A 303 -5.36 8.80 22.51
C GLU A 303 -5.67 9.58 23.79
N ALA A 304 -4.63 9.96 24.56
CA ALA A 304 -4.76 10.81 25.73
C ALA A 304 -5.31 12.22 25.42
N ILE A 305 -5.27 12.65 24.14
CA ILE A 305 -5.95 13.86 23.65
C ILE A 305 -7.47 13.79 23.89
N GLY A 306 -8.04 12.59 24.01
CA GLY A 306 -9.47 12.37 24.22
C GLY A 306 -10.30 12.53 22.95
N ALA A 307 -11.57 12.11 23.01
CA ALA A 307 -12.45 12.06 21.83
C ALA A 307 -12.70 13.44 21.21
N ASP A 308 -12.99 14.45 22.04
CA ASP A 308 -13.25 15.81 21.58
C ASP A 308 -12.00 16.44 20.94
N GLY A 309 -10.84 16.31 21.60
CA GLY A 309 -9.59 16.81 21.05
C GLY A 309 -9.19 16.08 19.76
N MET A 310 -9.40 14.76 19.70
CA MET A 310 -9.11 13.99 18.49
C MET A 310 -10.01 14.39 17.32
N ARG A 311 -11.30 14.63 17.58
CA ARG A 311 -12.25 15.17 16.60
C ARG A 311 -11.78 16.53 16.07
N ASP A 312 -11.39 17.43 16.96
CA ASP A 312 -10.91 18.77 16.61
C ASP A 312 -9.61 18.70 15.79
N LEU A 313 -8.64 17.89 16.23
CA LEU A 313 -7.38 17.64 15.53
C LEU A 313 -7.60 17.11 14.11
N LEU A 314 -8.43 16.08 13.97
CA LEU A 314 -8.73 15.48 12.67
C LEU A 314 -9.54 16.43 11.78
N THR A 315 -10.40 17.26 12.35
CA THR A 315 -11.08 18.34 11.61
C THR A 315 -10.07 19.32 11.02
N TYR A 316 -9.02 19.67 11.78
CA TYR A 316 -7.96 20.55 11.29
C TYR A 316 -7.11 19.89 10.20
N ILE A 317 -6.64 18.66 10.40
CA ILE A 317 -5.85 17.92 9.41
C ILE A 317 -6.65 17.69 8.11
N CYS A 318 -7.95 17.43 8.22
CA CYS A 318 -8.81 17.20 7.06
C CYS A 318 -9.29 18.47 6.35
N SER A 319 -9.05 19.66 6.92
CA SER A 319 -9.72 20.91 6.49
C SER A 319 -9.46 21.31 5.03
N GLU A 320 -8.30 21.02 4.45
CA GLU A 320 -8.01 21.42 3.05
C GLU A 320 -8.67 20.51 2.01
N ASP A 321 -8.91 19.26 2.38
CA ASP A 321 -9.35 18.21 1.46
C ASP A 321 -10.66 17.57 1.94
N GLU A 322 -11.42 18.28 2.78
CA GLU A 322 -12.62 17.73 3.43
C GLU A 322 -13.67 17.22 2.44
N LYS A 323 -13.71 17.81 1.24
CA LYS A 323 -14.58 17.41 0.13
C LYS A 323 -14.05 16.22 -0.68
N TYR A 324 -12.83 15.76 -0.46
CA TYR A 324 -12.22 14.67 -1.21
C TYR A 324 -12.05 13.41 -0.36
N ARG A 325 -12.25 12.24 -0.96
CA ARG A 325 -11.94 10.93 -0.39
C ARG A 325 -11.18 10.09 -1.39
N PHE A 326 -10.03 9.55 -1.01
CA PHE A 326 -9.34 8.58 -1.85
C PHE A 326 -10.13 7.27 -1.91
N ILE A 327 -10.15 6.67 -3.09
CA ILE A 327 -10.66 5.31 -3.27
C ILE A 327 -9.46 4.38 -3.20
N ASP A 328 -9.46 3.46 -2.23
CA ASP A 328 -8.37 2.50 -2.05
C ASP A 328 -8.31 1.52 -3.24
N LEU A 329 -7.22 1.61 -4.00
CA LEU A 329 -6.96 0.74 -5.15
C LEU A 329 -5.96 -0.39 -4.86
N ARG A 330 -5.42 -0.49 -3.64
CA ARG A 330 -4.36 -1.45 -3.29
C ARG A 330 -4.76 -2.90 -3.56
N GLY A 331 -6.04 -3.22 -3.36
CA GLY A 331 -6.59 -4.57 -3.58
C GLY A 331 -6.86 -4.92 -5.05
N VAL A 332 -6.86 -3.93 -5.96
CA VAL A 332 -7.31 -4.10 -7.35
C VAL A 332 -6.28 -3.71 -8.40
N ALA A 333 -5.14 -3.13 -7.99
CA ALA A 333 -4.04 -2.79 -8.89
C ALA A 333 -3.49 -4.04 -9.60
N THR A 334 -3.20 -3.91 -10.90
CA THR A 334 -2.85 -5.04 -11.78
C THR A 334 -1.43 -5.00 -12.32
N ALA A 335 -0.75 -3.85 -12.26
CA ALA A 335 0.62 -3.69 -12.72
C ALA A 335 1.50 -2.82 -11.79
N ASP A 336 2.80 -3.08 -11.81
CA ASP A 336 3.86 -2.28 -11.18
C ASP A 336 4.32 -1.20 -12.15
N SER A 337 4.04 0.06 -11.81
CA SER A 337 4.43 1.23 -12.60
C SER A 337 5.94 1.39 -12.83
N THR A 338 6.80 0.70 -12.07
CA THR A 338 8.27 0.76 -12.19
C THR A 338 8.84 -0.24 -13.20
N GLN A 339 8.00 -1.14 -13.71
CA GLN A 339 8.34 -2.13 -14.75
C GLN A 339 7.62 -1.81 -16.07
N GLY A 340 7.92 -2.53 -17.14
CA GLY A 340 7.09 -2.46 -18.35
C GLY A 340 5.67 -2.97 -18.08
N ILE A 341 4.66 -2.20 -18.49
CA ILE A 341 3.24 -2.45 -18.15
C ILE A 341 2.36 -2.78 -19.36
N TYR A 342 2.88 -2.88 -20.58
CA TYR A 342 2.04 -3.09 -21.78
C TYR A 342 2.50 -4.25 -22.67
N ALA A 343 3.72 -4.18 -23.23
CA ALA A 343 4.28 -5.19 -24.11
C ALA A 343 5.00 -6.29 -23.35
N SER A 344 5.86 -5.95 -22.38
CA SER A 344 6.59 -6.93 -21.55
C SER A 344 7.22 -6.26 -20.33
N ARG A 345 7.39 -6.98 -19.22
CA ARG A 345 8.01 -6.45 -17.99
C ARG A 345 9.40 -5.82 -18.18
N ASP A 346 10.19 -6.34 -19.13
CA ASP A 346 11.55 -5.85 -19.40
C ASP A 346 11.57 -4.53 -20.20
N ARG A 347 10.46 -4.15 -20.84
CA ARG A 347 10.34 -2.92 -21.64
C ARG A 347 10.05 -1.71 -20.75
N ARG A 348 11.05 -1.27 -20.00
CA ARG A 348 10.92 -0.15 -19.05
C ARG A 348 10.62 1.20 -19.70
N ASN A 349 10.78 1.34 -21.01
CA ASN A 349 10.37 2.55 -21.75
C ASN A 349 8.85 2.75 -21.79
N GLU A 350 8.06 1.72 -21.47
CA GLU A 350 6.60 1.80 -21.38
C GLU A 350 6.09 1.91 -19.93
N SER A 351 7.00 2.04 -18.96
CA SER A 351 6.69 2.21 -17.54
C SER A 351 6.17 3.61 -17.22
N LEU A 352 5.46 3.75 -16.09
CA LEU A 352 4.98 5.03 -15.56
C LEU A 352 5.84 5.43 -14.36
N VAL A 353 7.05 5.92 -14.62
CA VAL A 353 7.97 6.34 -13.55
C VAL A 353 7.50 7.65 -12.95
N PHE A 354 6.87 7.59 -11.78
CA PHE A 354 6.40 8.76 -11.05
C PHE A 354 7.54 9.56 -10.43
N VAL A 355 7.43 10.89 -10.43
CA VAL A 355 8.38 11.81 -9.79
C VAL A 355 8.35 11.66 -8.26
N SER A 356 7.16 11.41 -7.71
CA SER A 356 6.94 11.15 -6.29
C SER A 356 5.76 10.20 -6.09
N PHE A 357 5.81 9.41 -5.02
CA PHE A 357 4.69 8.61 -4.53
C PHE A 357 4.03 9.30 -3.33
N GLY A 358 2.79 8.92 -3.01
CA GLY A 358 1.96 9.54 -1.99
C GLY A 358 0.95 10.52 -2.58
N VAL A 359 0.50 11.48 -1.77
CA VAL A 359 -0.49 12.47 -2.20
C VAL A 359 0.15 13.48 -3.14
N VAL A 360 -0.42 13.58 -4.35
CA VAL A 360 -0.07 14.57 -5.36
C VAL A 360 -1.30 15.35 -5.78
N LYS A 361 -1.11 16.54 -6.36
CA LYS A 361 -2.21 17.34 -6.92
C LYS A 361 -2.11 17.39 -8.44
N ALA A 362 -3.24 17.18 -9.12
CA ALA A 362 -3.38 17.44 -10.55
C ALA A 362 -4.43 18.55 -10.74
N GLY A 363 -3.95 19.78 -10.89
CA GLY A 363 -4.79 20.96 -10.63
C GLY A 363 -5.14 21.04 -9.15
N ASP A 364 -6.42 21.25 -8.83
CA ASP A 364 -6.90 21.35 -7.44
C ASP A 364 -7.30 20.01 -6.82
N VAL A 365 -7.26 18.92 -7.59
CA VAL A 365 -7.73 17.61 -7.14
C VAL A 365 -6.55 16.82 -6.58
N PRO A 366 -6.60 16.38 -5.31
CA PRO A 366 -5.59 15.49 -4.76
C PRO A 366 -5.81 14.07 -5.28
N PHE A 367 -4.72 13.34 -5.48
CA PHE A 367 -4.69 11.92 -5.84
C PHE A 367 -3.63 11.22 -5.02
N GLU A 368 -3.92 10.01 -4.55
CA GLU A 368 -2.92 9.15 -3.92
C GLU A 368 -2.27 8.24 -4.97
N ILE A 369 -0.97 8.45 -5.21
CA ILE A 369 -0.16 7.52 -6.01
C ILE A 369 0.48 6.52 -5.07
N LEU A 370 -0.04 5.29 -5.08
CA LEU A 370 0.47 4.21 -4.26
C LEU A 370 1.92 3.87 -4.66
N HIS A 371 2.78 3.66 -3.66
CA HIS A 371 4.10 3.08 -3.91
C HIS A 371 3.95 1.55 -4.08
N PRO A 372 4.55 0.92 -5.11
CA PRO A 372 4.47 -0.53 -5.32
C PRO A 372 4.77 -1.37 -4.08
N SER A 373 5.81 -1.00 -3.32
CA SER A 373 6.18 -1.69 -2.07
C SER A 373 5.15 -1.58 -0.93
N ARG A 374 4.18 -0.66 -1.02
CA ARG A 374 3.06 -0.50 -0.07
C ARG A 374 1.83 -1.33 -0.44
N THR A 375 1.89 -2.07 -1.54
CA THR A 375 0.78 -2.87 -2.05
C THR A 375 1.08 -4.36 -1.90
N LEU A 376 0.03 -5.16 -1.64
CA LEU A 376 0.15 -6.58 -1.32
C LEU A 376 0.78 -7.41 -2.45
N ASN A 377 0.56 -6.98 -3.69
CA ASN A 377 0.94 -7.67 -4.92
C ASN A 377 2.07 -6.95 -5.67
N GLY A 378 2.64 -5.89 -5.10
CA GLY A 378 3.65 -5.07 -5.77
C GLY A 378 3.12 -4.22 -6.92
N ASN A 379 1.79 -4.13 -7.11
CA ASN A 379 1.17 -3.37 -8.17
C ASN A 379 0.55 -2.08 -7.63
N ASN A 380 0.66 -0.99 -8.38
CA ASN A 380 0.14 0.31 -7.96
C ASN A 380 -0.67 1.04 -9.04
N VAL A 381 -0.78 0.47 -10.24
CA VAL A 381 -1.65 0.98 -11.31
C VAL A 381 -2.56 -0.14 -11.83
N ILE A 382 -3.68 0.25 -12.41
CA ILE A 382 -4.64 -0.67 -13.04
C ILE A 382 -4.45 -0.55 -14.54
N VAL A 383 -3.85 -1.58 -15.13
CA VAL A 383 -3.89 -1.84 -16.57
C VAL A 383 -4.90 -2.93 -16.86
N LEU A 384 -5.85 -2.68 -17.77
CA LEU A 384 -6.87 -3.64 -18.16
C LEU A 384 -6.54 -4.34 -19.47
N ARG A 385 -7.18 -5.48 -19.68
CA ARG A 385 -6.89 -6.38 -20.81
C ARG A 385 -6.92 -5.67 -22.16
N SER A 386 -5.92 -5.94 -23.00
CA SER A 386 -5.94 -5.64 -24.44
C SER A 386 -5.57 -6.87 -25.28
N ARG A 387 -5.67 -6.75 -26.61
CA ARG A 387 -5.25 -7.79 -27.57
C ARG A 387 -3.74 -7.80 -27.83
N ASN A 388 -2.94 -7.00 -27.16
CA ASN A 388 -1.53 -6.80 -27.48
C ASN A 388 -0.63 -7.06 -26.26
N GLY A 389 0.57 -7.58 -26.50
CA GLY A 389 1.62 -7.75 -25.48
C GLY A 389 1.20 -8.55 -24.23
N MET A 390 1.83 -8.23 -23.10
CA MET A 390 1.44 -8.73 -21.77
C MET A 390 0.06 -8.25 -21.33
N ALA A 391 -0.47 -7.17 -21.93
CA ALA A 391 -1.81 -6.71 -21.61
C ALA A 391 -2.91 -7.73 -21.97
N ARG A 392 -2.62 -8.80 -22.71
CA ARG A 392 -3.53 -9.96 -22.89
C ARG A 392 -3.81 -10.72 -21.59
N GLU A 393 -2.86 -10.70 -20.66
CA GLU A 393 -2.90 -11.47 -19.42
C GLU A 393 -3.64 -10.72 -18.30
N TYR A 394 -3.70 -9.40 -18.39
CA TYR A 394 -4.44 -8.58 -17.43
C TYR A 394 -5.94 -8.94 -17.37
N PRO A 395 -6.60 -8.68 -16.23
CA PRO A 395 -8.03 -8.89 -16.12
C PRO A 395 -8.79 -7.95 -17.05
N ARG A 396 -9.93 -8.43 -17.55
CA ARG A 396 -10.83 -7.61 -18.37
C ARG A 396 -11.56 -6.57 -17.53
N ARG A 397 -11.77 -6.85 -16.24
CA ARG A 397 -12.43 -5.95 -15.30
C ARG A 397 -11.77 -6.03 -13.92
N VAL A 398 -11.82 -4.91 -13.20
CA VAL A 398 -11.50 -4.86 -11.76
C VAL A 398 -12.65 -4.20 -11.02
N GLU A 399 -12.87 -4.61 -9.78
CA GLU A 399 -13.98 -4.16 -8.95
C GLU A 399 -13.45 -3.69 -7.60
N VAL A 400 -13.64 -2.41 -7.30
CA VAL A 400 -13.46 -1.85 -5.96
C VAL A 400 -14.78 -2.00 -5.22
N THR A 401 -14.77 -2.73 -4.11
CA THR A 401 -15.95 -3.06 -3.30
C THR A 401 -15.83 -2.48 -1.89
N ASN A 402 -16.85 -2.70 -1.05
CA ASN A 402 -16.90 -2.22 0.34
C ASN A 402 -16.79 -0.70 0.47
N LEU A 403 -17.26 0.02 -0.56
CA LEU A 403 -17.42 1.46 -0.50
C LEU A 403 -18.69 1.80 0.29
N ASN A 404 -18.68 2.94 0.95
CA ASN A 404 -19.86 3.50 1.60
C ASN A 404 -19.76 5.03 1.60
N LEU A 405 -19.74 5.61 0.40
CA LEU A 405 -19.53 7.04 0.20
C LEU A 405 -20.66 7.62 -0.66
N THR A 406 -21.31 8.68 -0.18
CA THR A 406 -22.16 9.52 -1.02
C THR A 406 -21.27 10.49 -1.80
N VAL A 407 -21.22 10.30 -3.11
CA VAL A 407 -20.28 10.98 -3.99
C VAL A 407 -21.05 11.87 -4.96
N ARG A 408 -20.56 13.10 -5.14
CA ARG A 408 -21.08 14.05 -6.13
C ARG A 408 -20.36 13.89 -7.47
N ARG A 409 -19.05 13.65 -7.42
CA ARG A 409 -18.19 13.52 -8.60
C ARG A 409 -17.04 12.57 -8.33
N LEU A 410 -16.72 11.70 -9.28
CA LEU A 410 -15.51 10.90 -9.26
C LEU A 410 -14.46 11.53 -10.17
N HIS A 411 -13.26 11.71 -9.64
CA HIS A 411 -12.08 12.19 -10.37
C HIS A 411 -11.15 11.01 -10.58
N PHE A 412 -10.61 10.90 -11.79
CA PHE A 412 -9.72 9.81 -12.18
C PHE A 412 -8.39 10.40 -12.60
N LEU A 413 -7.30 9.90 -12.02
CA LEU A 413 -5.95 10.06 -12.53
C LEU A 413 -5.64 8.81 -13.35
N GLY A 414 -5.34 8.99 -14.62
CA GLY A 414 -5.34 7.92 -15.62
C GLY A 414 -5.83 8.46 -16.96
N GLY A 415 -6.71 7.74 -17.65
CA GLY A 415 -7.20 8.22 -18.95
C GLY A 415 -6.13 8.12 -20.04
N ILE A 416 -5.24 7.15 -19.89
CA ILE A 416 -4.23 6.78 -20.88
C ILE A 416 -4.37 5.31 -21.23
N GLY A 417 -3.68 4.88 -22.28
CA GLY A 417 -3.52 3.47 -22.54
C GLY A 417 -2.37 3.16 -23.48
N GLY A 418 -1.98 1.90 -23.51
CA GLY A 418 -1.08 1.38 -24.54
C GLY A 418 -1.85 1.17 -25.85
N TRP A 419 -1.24 1.57 -26.97
CA TRP A 419 -1.86 1.53 -28.30
C TRP A 419 -3.15 2.35 -28.39
N ALA A 420 -3.27 3.39 -27.57
CA ALA A 420 -4.37 4.33 -27.65
C ALA A 420 -4.07 5.41 -28.72
N TRP A 421 -5.06 6.23 -29.05
CA TRP A 421 -4.88 7.28 -30.06
C TRP A 421 -3.71 8.20 -29.68
N PRO A 422 -2.80 8.53 -30.62
CA PRO A 422 -2.93 8.45 -32.08
C PRO A 422 -2.49 7.13 -32.73
N TYR A 423 -2.15 6.09 -31.95
CA TYR A 423 -1.89 4.77 -32.51
C TYR A 423 -3.11 4.27 -33.28
N GLY A 424 -2.89 3.70 -34.47
CA GLY A 424 -3.96 3.30 -35.39
C GLY A 424 -4.60 4.46 -36.18
N GLY A 425 -4.09 5.69 -36.05
CA GLY A 425 -4.56 6.85 -36.80
C GLY A 425 -5.98 7.30 -36.43
N ASP A 426 -6.59 8.10 -37.31
CA ASP A 426 -7.94 8.64 -37.08
C ASP A 426 -9.03 7.56 -37.14
N GLU A 427 -8.78 6.43 -37.80
CA GLU A 427 -9.68 5.28 -37.82
C GLU A 427 -9.85 4.63 -36.43
N ALA A 428 -8.81 4.72 -35.58
CA ALA A 428 -8.86 4.22 -34.22
C ALA A 428 -9.56 5.19 -33.23
N LYS A 429 -9.83 6.43 -33.66
CA LYS A 429 -10.50 7.44 -32.85
C LYS A 429 -11.99 7.11 -32.73
N GLY A 430 -12.59 7.31 -31.56
CA GLY A 430 -14.00 7.04 -31.33
C GLY A 430 -14.32 5.60 -30.90
N PHE A 431 -13.36 4.67 -30.98
CA PHE A 431 -13.54 3.33 -30.44
C PHE A 431 -13.75 3.36 -28.93
N SER A 432 -14.63 2.48 -28.45
CA SER A 432 -14.83 2.33 -27.00
C SER A 432 -13.58 1.70 -26.38
N ALA A 433 -12.95 2.42 -25.47
CA ALA A 433 -11.75 1.98 -24.76
C ALA A 433 -12.11 1.18 -23.49
N GLY A 434 -13.31 1.39 -22.95
CA GLY A 434 -13.76 0.74 -21.73
C GLY A 434 -15.03 1.36 -21.17
N THR A 435 -15.48 0.85 -20.02
CA THR A 435 -16.63 1.36 -19.27
C THR A 435 -16.26 1.48 -17.80
N ILE A 436 -16.74 2.54 -17.17
CA ILE A 436 -16.73 2.71 -15.71
C ILE A 436 -18.16 2.54 -15.23
N THR A 437 -18.40 1.62 -14.31
CA THR A 437 -19.73 1.36 -13.75
C THR A 437 -19.70 1.56 -12.24
N VAL A 438 -20.61 2.40 -11.74
CA VAL A 438 -20.84 2.64 -10.32
C VAL A 438 -22.10 1.92 -9.89
N THR A 439 -22.07 1.24 -8.74
CA THR A 439 -23.24 0.61 -8.12
C THR A 439 -23.53 1.29 -6.78
N HIS A 440 -24.79 1.62 -6.55
CA HIS A 440 -25.27 2.30 -5.35
C HIS A 440 -25.89 1.30 -4.37
N SER A 441 -26.02 1.72 -3.10
CA SER A 441 -26.61 0.91 -2.03
C SER A 441 -28.10 0.60 -2.24
N ASP A 442 -28.80 1.38 -3.07
CA ASP A 442 -30.19 1.15 -3.48
C ASP A 442 -30.32 0.14 -4.64
N GLY A 443 -29.21 -0.42 -5.12
CA GLY A 443 -29.15 -1.40 -6.20
C GLY A 443 -29.09 -0.80 -7.60
N THR A 444 -29.18 0.52 -7.76
CA THR A 444 -29.07 1.17 -9.07
C THR A 444 -27.61 1.25 -9.55
N THR A 445 -27.43 1.44 -10.86
CA THR A 445 -26.10 1.57 -11.46
C THR A 445 -26.02 2.74 -12.43
N GLU A 446 -24.85 3.38 -12.48
CA GLU A 446 -24.49 4.40 -13.46
C GLU A 446 -23.28 3.92 -14.26
N ALA A 447 -23.34 3.94 -15.59
CA ALA A 447 -22.26 3.49 -16.45
C ALA A 447 -21.82 4.60 -17.42
N TRP A 448 -20.51 4.80 -17.52
CA TRP A 448 -19.90 5.76 -18.44
C TRP A 448 -18.94 5.07 -19.39
N ALA A 449 -19.20 5.17 -20.69
CA ALA A 449 -18.28 4.72 -21.71
C ALA A 449 -17.07 5.68 -21.81
N LEU A 450 -15.89 5.09 -21.99
CA LEU A 450 -14.65 5.80 -22.31
C LEU A 450 -14.32 5.57 -23.77
N THR A 451 -13.81 6.60 -24.42
CA THR A 451 -13.66 6.64 -25.88
C THR A 451 -12.24 7.00 -26.23
N ASN A 452 -11.63 6.23 -27.14
CA ASN A 452 -10.28 6.45 -27.63
C ASN A 452 -10.17 7.76 -28.40
N GLY A 453 -9.14 8.56 -28.13
CA GLY A 453 -8.96 9.89 -28.72
C GLY A 453 -9.97 10.94 -28.25
N VAL A 454 -10.77 10.62 -27.22
CA VAL A 454 -11.66 11.56 -26.51
C VAL A 454 -11.30 11.56 -25.03
N HIS A 455 -11.47 10.42 -24.36
CA HIS A 455 -11.15 10.26 -22.94
C HIS A 455 -9.76 9.67 -22.72
N ILE A 456 -9.37 8.75 -23.61
CA ILE A 456 -8.11 8.00 -23.54
C ILE A 456 -7.15 8.49 -24.63
N ALA A 457 -5.91 8.77 -24.25
CA ALA A 457 -4.80 9.03 -25.17
C ALA A 457 -3.65 8.04 -24.94
N ASP A 458 -2.75 7.90 -25.89
CA ASP A 458 -1.56 7.07 -25.68
C ASP A 458 -0.68 7.63 -24.56
N TYR A 459 -0.18 6.73 -23.71
CA TYR A 459 0.66 7.08 -22.56
C TYR A 459 1.93 7.84 -22.96
N ASN A 460 2.44 7.67 -24.19
CA ASN A 460 3.64 8.35 -24.69
C ASN A 460 3.34 9.46 -25.71
N SER A 461 2.08 9.74 -25.99
CA SER A 461 1.67 10.76 -26.96
C SER A 461 1.77 12.18 -26.38
N THR A 462 2.09 13.14 -27.24
CA THR A 462 1.99 14.59 -26.91
C THR A 462 0.66 15.21 -27.36
N ARG A 463 -0.20 14.42 -28.03
CA ARG A 463 -1.48 14.90 -28.54
C ARG A 463 -2.54 14.91 -27.45
N ASP A 464 -3.26 16.03 -27.38
CA ASP A 464 -4.34 16.22 -26.42
C ASP A 464 -5.66 15.60 -26.90
N VAL A 465 -6.53 15.23 -25.97
CA VAL A 465 -7.87 14.70 -26.25
C VAL A 465 -8.92 15.47 -25.44
N PRO A 466 -10.10 15.76 -25.99
CA PRO A 466 -11.03 16.74 -25.40
C PRO A 466 -11.72 16.30 -24.09
N GLY A 467 -11.78 15.01 -23.81
CA GLY A 467 -12.48 14.42 -22.67
C GLY A 467 -11.60 14.13 -21.45
N SER A 468 -10.31 14.44 -21.51
CA SER A 468 -9.38 14.40 -20.37
C SER A 468 -8.34 15.50 -20.49
N LYS A 469 -7.65 15.87 -19.42
CA LYS A 469 -6.60 16.91 -19.42
C LYS A 469 -5.27 16.29 -19.04
N ALA A 470 -4.16 16.73 -19.65
CA ALA A 470 -2.83 16.31 -19.21
C ALA A 470 -2.55 16.74 -17.77
N ALA A 471 -1.88 15.88 -16.99
CA ALA A 471 -1.39 16.18 -15.65
C ALA A 471 0.15 16.16 -15.65
N PRO A 472 0.79 17.25 -16.13
CA PRO A 472 2.23 17.30 -16.31
C PRO A 472 2.98 17.29 -14.97
N GLY A 473 4.22 16.83 -14.99
CA GLY A 473 5.11 16.84 -13.81
C GLY A 473 4.91 15.68 -12.83
N LEU A 474 3.94 14.80 -13.07
CA LEU A 474 3.72 13.61 -12.22
C LEU A 474 4.61 12.42 -12.62
N VAL A 475 4.99 12.32 -13.89
CA VAL A 475 5.85 11.26 -14.44
C VAL A 475 7.08 11.85 -15.11
N THR A 476 8.20 11.12 -15.09
CA THR A 476 9.47 11.54 -15.70
C THR A 476 9.49 11.36 -17.23
N HIS A 477 8.69 10.43 -17.74
CA HIS A 477 8.49 10.19 -19.17
C HIS A 477 7.03 9.82 -19.47
N GLY A 478 6.56 10.15 -20.67
CA GLY A 478 5.17 9.95 -21.08
C GLY A 478 4.23 10.97 -20.44
N GLN A 479 2.97 10.57 -20.27
CA GLN A 479 1.93 11.37 -19.64
C GLN A 479 1.00 10.52 -18.78
N VAL A 480 0.39 11.17 -17.80
CA VAL A 480 -0.86 10.76 -17.16
C VAL A 480 -1.87 11.88 -17.37
N ARG A 481 -3.15 11.55 -17.36
CA ARG A 481 -4.24 12.50 -17.64
C ARG A 481 -5.25 12.47 -16.51
N THR A 482 -6.15 13.45 -16.49
CA THR A 482 -7.25 13.50 -15.54
C THR A 482 -8.57 13.70 -16.25
N PHE A 483 -9.61 13.06 -15.74
CA PHE A 483 -10.98 13.31 -16.15
C PHE A 483 -11.92 13.05 -14.97
N SER A 484 -13.14 13.53 -15.07
CA SER A 484 -14.12 13.38 -14.00
C SER A 484 -15.48 12.95 -14.55
N ARG A 485 -16.29 12.38 -13.66
CA ARG A 485 -17.68 11.99 -13.92
C ARG A 485 -18.57 12.42 -12.77
N ASP A 486 -19.64 13.12 -13.09
CA ASP A 486 -20.69 13.44 -12.13
C ASP A 486 -21.47 12.17 -11.81
N VAL A 487 -21.70 11.95 -10.52
CA VAL A 487 -22.51 10.85 -9.99
C VAL A 487 -23.89 11.45 -9.70
N ARG A 488 -24.92 10.96 -10.38
CA ARG A 488 -26.28 11.53 -10.29
C ARG A 488 -26.99 11.03 -9.04
N ASN A 489 -26.88 9.73 -8.75
CA ASN A 489 -27.51 9.15 -7.58
C ASN A 489 -26.70 9.46 -6.31
N GLN A 490 -27.39 9.97 -5.28
CA GLN A 490 -26.81 10.35 -3.99
C GLN A 490 -26.87 9.23 -2.94
N SER A 491 -27.46 8.07 -3.24
CA SER A 491 -27.29 6.88 -2.42
C SER A 491 -25.81 6.47 -2.38
N PRO A 492 -25.28 6.01 -1.23
CA PRO A 492 -23.90 5.62 -1.10
C PRO A 492 -23.45 4.65 -2.21
N ILE A 493 -22.29 4.91 -2.79
CA ILE A 493 -21.64 3.98 -3.71
C ILE A 493 -21.13 2.79 -2.91
N THR A 494 -21.46 1.57 -3.37
CA THR A 494 -20.98 0.31 -2.79
C THR A 494 -19.88 -0.34 -3.62
N ARG A 495 -19.86 -0.04 -4.92
CA ARG A 495 -18.89 -0.62 -5.86
C ARG A 495 -18.56 0.32 -7.02
N ILE A 496 -17.29 0.34 -7.42
CA ILE A 496 -16.82 0.92 -8.69
C ILE A 496 -16.17 -0.20 -9.51
N MET A 497 -16.61 -0.38 -10.75
CA MET A 497 -16.09 -1.37 -11.68
C MET A 497 -15.46 -0.68 -12.88
N LEU A 498 -14.23 -1.06 -13.21
CA LEU A 498 -13.53 -0.59 -14.41
C LEU A 498 -13.43 -1.77 -15.39
N GLU A 499 -13.93 -1.62 -16.61
CA GLU A 499 -13.98 -2.68 -17.62
C GLU A 499 -13.30 -2.26 -18.92
N SER A 500 -12.54 -3.18 -19.51
CA SER A 500 -12.00 -3.05 -20.85
C SER A 500 -12.92 -3.72 -21.88
N MET A 501 -12.95 -3.14 -23.08
CA MET A 501 -13.60 -3.73 -24.23
C MET A 501 -12.84 -4.95 -24.81
N GLY A 502 -11.59 -5.18 -24.36
CA GLY A 502 -10.75 -6.27 -24.86
C GLY A 502 -10.36 -6.08 -26.33
N ASN A 503 -10.27 -4.82 -26.77
CA ASN A 503 -9.74 -4.41 -28.06
C ASN A 503 -8.22 -4.17 -27.96
N GLU A 504 -7.65 -3.44 -28.90
CA GLU A 504 -6.20 -3.19 -28.95
C GLU A 504 -5.69 -2.28 -27.84
N ILE A 505 -6.59 -1.53 -27.18
CA ILE A 505 -6.25 -0.49 -26.21
C ILE A 505 -6.12 -1.10 -24.82
N ALA A 506 -4.96 -0.93 -24.20
CA ALA A 506 -4.74 -1.29 -22.81
C ALA A 506 -5.02 -0.08 -21.93
N THR A 507 -6.26 0.10 -21.46
CA THR A 507 -6.64 1.25 -20.62
C THR A 507 -5.96 1.19 -19.25
N THR A 508 -5.48 2.36 -18.81
CA THR A 508 -4.67 2.49 -17.60
C THR A 508 -5.20 3.58 -16.68
N TYR A 509 -5.34 3.22 -15.40
CA TYR A 509 -5.77 4.09 -14.31
C TYR A 509 -4.75 4.05 -13.18
N VAL A 510 -4.49 5.20 -12.58
CA VAL A 510 -3.49 5.38 -11.53
C VAL A 510 -4.16 5.56 -10.18
N ALA A 511 -5.12 6.47 -10.07
CA ALA A 511 -5.81 6.78 -8.82
C ALA A 511 -7.24 7.26 -9.06
N ILE A 512 -8.10 7.12 -8.06
CA ILE A 512 -9.47 7.63 -8.08
C ILE A 512 -9.70 8.44 -6.80
N THR A 513 -10.20 9.66 -6.95
CA THR A 513 -10.59 10.54 -5.86
C THR A 513 -12.08 10.85 -5.96
N ALA A 514 -12.85 10.49 -4.94
CA ALA A 514 -14.23 10.87 -4.82
C ALA A 514 -14.34 12.29 -4.25
N GLU A 515 -15.17 13.12 -4.87
CA GLU A 515 -15.64 14.36 -4.30
C GLU A 515 -16.98 14.09 -3.60
N VAL A 516 -16.97 14.10 -2.27
CA VAL A 516 -18.15 13.86 -1.45
C VAL A 516 -19.05 15.10 -1.44
N GLY A 517 -20.36 14.89 -1.49
CA GLY A 517 -21.32 16.00 -1.39
C GLY A 517 -21.37 16.58 0.02
N ASP A 518 -21.83 17.84 0.16
CA ASP A 518 -22.01 18.54 1.44
C ASP A 518 -22.97 17.81 2.42
N GLY A 519 -23.64 16.75 1.96
CA GLY A 519 -24.66 15.98 2.69
C GLY A 519 -24.16 15.02 3.77
N ALA A 520 -22.85 14.83 3.97
CA ALA A 520 -22.36 14.17 5.18
C ALA A 520 -22.54 15.03 6.45
N GLN A 521 -22.93 16.31 6.30
CA GLN A 521 -23.04 17.27 7.40
C GLN A 521 -24.46 17.48 7.96
N ASN A 522 -25.50 16.75 7.54
CA ASN A 522 -26.86 16.98 8.06
C ASN A 522 -27.67 15.70 8.27
N VAL A 523 -27.40 15.02 9.38
CA VAL A 523 -28.45 14.30 10.13
C VAL A 523 -28.48 14.88 11.55
N GLU A 524 -28.71 16.19 11.65
CA GLU A 524 -29.23 16.76 12.88
C GLU A 524 -30.71 16.40 12.99
N HIS A 525 -31.06 15.89 14.16
CA HIS A 525 -32.40 15.72 14.66
C HIS A 525 -33.28 16.92 14.31
N ARG A 526 -34.17 16.76 13.33
CA ARG A 526 -35.43 17.51 13.31
C ARG A 526 -36.32 16.97 14.43
N THR A 527 -36.06 17.41 15.65
CA THR A 527 -37.05 17.40 16.73
C THR A 527 -37.34 18.85 17.11
N SER A 528 -38.45 19.34 16.56
CA SER A 528 -39.38 20.31 17.15
C SER A 528 -38.79 21.49 17.94
N ASN A 529 -38.61 22.63 17.27
CA ASN A 529 -38.81 23.94 17.90
C ASN A 529 -40.09 24.55 17.31
N ILE A 530 -41.23 24.18 17.89
CA ILE A 530 -42.46 24.97 17.80
C ILE A 530 -42.39 25.99 18.93
N GLU A 531 -42.13 27.24 18.52
CA GLU A 531 -42.56 28.50 19.12
C GLU A 531 -42.82 28.56 20.64
N HIS A 532 -41.89 29.16 21.37
CA HIS A 532 -42.23 30.07 22.47
C HIS A 532 -41.38 31.34 22.34
N ARG A 533 -41.90 32.32 21.58
CA ARG A 533 -41.48 33.72 21.68
C ARG A 533 -42.37 34.39 22.74
N THR A 534 -41.86 34.53 23.95
CA THR A 534 -42.33 35.53 24.92
C THR A 534 -41.45 36.76 24.78
N SER A 535 -41.91 37.72 23.99
CA SER A 535 -41.32 39.06 23.92
C SER A 535 -41.92 39.93 25.01
N ASN A 536 -41.11 40.22 26.04
CA ASN A 536 -41.33 41.37 26.92
C ASN A 536 -41.00 42.65 26.14
N VAL A 537 -42.02 43.44 25.82
CA VAL A 537 -41.88 44.88 25.55
C VAL A 537 -42.92 45.58 26.42
N GLU A 538 -42.41 46.37 27.35
CA GLU A 538 -43.17 47.23 28.24
C GLU A 538 -43.63 48.51 27.53
N LEU A 539 -44.79 49.00 27.98
CA LEU A 539 -45.29 50.38 27.95
C LEU A 539 -45.88 50.92 26.63
N GLY A 540 -47.19 51.19 26.66
CA GLY A 540 -47.82 52.09 25.70
C GLY A 540 -49.34 52.07 25.65
N MET A 541 -49.98 52.64 26.67
CA MET A 541 -51.24 53.42 26.58
C MET A 541 -52.50 52.77 25.96
N GLY A 542 -53.52 52.67 26.80
CA GLY A 542 -54.80 53.32 26.52
C GLY A 542 -55.99 52.43 26.15
N ALA A 543 -56.94 52.36 27.10
CA ALA A 543 -58.40 52.37 26.89
C ALA A 543 -59.00 51.14 26.15
N ARG A 544 -60.17 50.59 26.47
CA ARG A 544 -61.31 50.91 27.34
C ARG A 544 -62.30 49.75 27.13
N HIS A 545 -63.12 49.46 28.15
CA HIS A 545 -64.44 48.79 28.07
C HIS A 545 -64.41 47.26 27.87
N SER A 546 -65.29 46.44 28.44
CA SER A 546 -66.31 46.52 29.51
C SER A 546 -67.06 45.18 29.45
N HIS A 547 -67.45 44.62 30.60
CA HIS A 547 -68.57 43.67 30.79
C HIS A 547 -68.47 42.29 30.09
N ALA A 548 -69.03 41.19 30.57
CA ALA A 548 -69.77 40.76 31.75
C ALA A 548 -69.69 39.22 31.68
N ASP A 549 -69.34 38.52 32.76
CA ASP A 549 -70.24 37.93 33.74
C ASP A 549 -71.01 36.67 33.29
N CYS A 550 -71.11 35.76 34.27
CA CYS A 550 -72.08 34.70 34.45
C CYS A 550 -71.83 33.30 33.84
N GLY A 551 -71.80 32.30 34.73
CA GLY A 551 -72.43 31.01 34.41
C GLY A 551 -71.83 29.74 35.01
N ARG A 552 -71.84 29.59 36.35
CA ARG A 552 -71.82 28.26 37.00
C ARG A 552 -73.00 27.41 36.50
N ARG A 553 -72.79 26.10 36.30
CA ARG A 553 -73.62 25.05 36.94
C ARG A 553 -72.98 23.65 36.83
N ARG A 554 -72.94 22.99 37.98
CA ARG A 554 -72.71 21.56 38.24
C ARG A 554 -74.01 20.76 37.99
N VAL A 555 -73.88 19.45 38.20
CA VAL A 555 -74.87 18.35 38.36
C VAL A 555 -74.91 17.55 37.05
N THR A 556 -74.53 16.27 36.99
CA THR A 556 -74.54 15.15 37.95
C THR A 556 -73.42 14.18 37.63
#